data_AF-A0A6J6T882-F1
#
_entry.id   AF-A0A6J6T882-F1
#
_cell.length_a   1.000
_cell.length_b   1.000
_cell.length_c   1.000
_cell.angle_alpha   90.00
_cell.angle_beta   90.00
_cell.angle_gamma   90.00
#
_symmetry.space_group_name_H-M   'P 1'
#
loop_
_entity.id
_entity.type
_entity.pdbx_description
1 polymer ?
#
loop_
_entity_poly.entity_id
_entity_poly.type
_entity_poly.pdbx_seq_one_letter_code
_entity_poly.pdbx_strand_id
1 'polypeptide(L)'
;MICPGRTFRADELDATHSPVFHQVEGLVVDKGITMAHLKGTLDNFAQAMFGPDVTTRLRPSFFPFTEPSAEVDIFFNGRWIEWGGCGMVNPKVLTTCGIDTDVYSGFAFGMGLERTLMVRHNITDMHDIVEGDLRFTRQFGVGL
;
A
#
# COMPACT_ATOMS: atom_id res chain seq x y z
N MET A 1 10.48 -6.76 -6.27
CA MET A 1 9.73 -6.15 -7.39
C MET A 1 8.76 -5.14 -6.84
N ILE A 2 8.55 -4.02 -7.53
CA ILE A 2 7.48 -3.06 -7.25
C ILE A 2 6.60 -2.98 -8.50
N CYS A 3 5.29 -3.10 -8.35
CA CYS A 3 4.31 -3.11 -9.42
C CYS A 3 3.27 -2.00 -9.21
N PRO A 4 3.48 -0.79 -9.76
CA PRO A 4 2.45 0.22 -9.82
C PRO A 4 1.47 -0.08 -10.97
N GLY A 5 0.19 0.11 -10.75
CA GLY A 5 -0.81 -0.18 -11.77
C GLY A 5 -2.17 0.40 -11.46
N ARG A 6 -2.98 0.54 -12.52
CA ARG A 6 -4.39 0.89 -12.43
C ARG A 6 -5.20 -0.36 -12.17
N THR A 7 -6.06 -0.30 -11.17
CA THR A 7 -6.93 -1.39 -10.70
C THR A 7 -8.39 -0.95 -10.78
N PHE A 8 -9.27 -1.95 -10.85
CA PHE A 8 -10.69 -1.76 -11.08
C PHE A 8 -11.49 -2.48 -10.02
N ARG A 9 -12.54 -1.83 -9.50
CA ARG A 9 -13.49 -2.43 -8.56
C ARG A 9 -14.89 -1.92 -8.89
N ALA A 10 -15.90 -2.73 -8.56
CA ALA A 10 -17.31 -2.36 -8.72
C ALA A 10 -17.79 -1.48 -7.55
N ASP A 11 -17.06 -0.41 -7.24
CA ASP A 11 -17.44 0.59 -6.24
C ASP A 11 -18.05 1.80 -6.97
N GLU A 12 -19.07 2.42 -6.39
CA GLU A 12 -19.59 3.70 -6.88
C GLU A 12 -18.58 4.82 -6.59
N LEU A 13 -18.56 5.84 -7.44
CA LEU A 13 -17.74 7.03 -7.19
C LEU A 13 -18.38 7.84 -6.05
N ASP A 14 -17.63 8.01 -4.96
CA ASP A 14 -18.01 8.85 -3.83
C ASP A 14 -16.79 9.64 -3.31
N ALA A 15 -16.93 10.39 -2.22
CA ALA A 15 -15.84 11.20 -1.67
C ALA A 15 -14.56 10.40 -1.29
N THR A 16 -14.66 9.08 -1.13
CA THR A 16 -13.60 8.18 -0.65
C THR A 16 -13.33 6.96 -1.54
N HIS A 17 -14.21 6.64 -2.48
CA HIS A 17 -14.13 5.48 -3.36
C HIS A 17 -14.19 5.88 -4.82
N SER A 18 -13.50 5.12 -5.67
CA SER A 18 -13.59 5.24 -7.13
C SER A 18 -13.56 3.83 -7.75
N PRO A 19 -14.35 3.57 -8.81
CA PRO A 19 -14.31 2.30 -9.53
C PRO A 19 -12.96 2.04 -10.22
N VAL A 20 -12.20 3.11 -10.45
CA VAL A 20 -10.87 3.08 -11.09
C VAL A 20 -9.90 3.84 -10.19
N PHE A 21 -8.88 3.14 -9.70
CA PHE A 21 -7.86 3.69 -8.81
C PHE A 21 -6.51 3.06 -9.11
N HIS A 22 -5.45 3.48 -8.42
CA HIS A 22 -4.11 2.96 -8.61
C HIS A 22 -3.58 2.33 -7.34
N GLN A 23 -2.88 1.22 -7.50
CA GLN A 23 -2.16 0.58 -6.43
C GLN A 23 -0.67 0.53 -6.75
N VAL A 24 0.11 0.48 -5.69
CA VAL A 24 1.49 0.01 -5.74
C VAL A 24 1.59 -1.23 -4.88
N GLU A 25 2.06 -2.32 -5.49
CA GLU A 25 2.33 -3.57 -4.78
C GLU A 25 3.82 -3.87 -4.76
N GLY A 26 4.30 -4.34 -3.61
CA GLY A 26 5.66 -4.80 -3.43
C GLY A 26 5.69 -6.30 -3.16
N LEU A 27 6.66 -6.99 -3.76
CA LEU A 27 6.95 -8.40 -3.50
C LEU A 27 8.45 -8.59 -3.37
N VAL A 28 8.87 -9.19 -2.25
CA VAL A 28 10.25 -9.62 -2.00
C VAL A 28 10.23 -11.10 -1.69
N VAL A 29 11.02 -11.88 -2.44
CA VAL A 29 11.23 -13.32 -2.21
C VAL A 29 12.73 -13.56 -2.20
N ASP A 30 13.24 -14.08 -1.09
CA ASP A 30 14.64 -14.44 -0.92
C ASP A 30 14.78 -15.43 0.25
N LYS A 31 15.99 -15.92 0.48
CA LYS A 31 16.31 -16.80 1.61
C LYS A 31 16.30 -15.99 2.91
N GLY A 32 15.62 -16.51 3.93
CA GLY A 32 15.60 -15.89 5.27
C GLY A 32 14.79 -14.60 5.36
N ILE A 33 13.86 -14.35 4.44
CA ILE A 33 12.94 -13.20 4.54
C ILE A 33 11.96 -13.43 5.71
N THR A 34 11.74 -12.40 6.51
CA THR A 34 10.92 -12.46 7.73
C THR A 34 9.96 -11.27 7.80
N MET A 35 8.99 -11.34 8.71
CA MET A 35 8.07 -10.24 9.02
C MET A 35 8.81 -8.98 9.51
N ALA A 36 10.01 -9.12 10.08
CA ALA A 36 10.83 -7.98 10.49
C ALA A 36 11.34 -7.19 9.27
N HIS A 37 11.71 -7.87 8.19
CA HIS A 37 12.09 -7.22 6.93
C HIS A 37 10.91 -6.48 6.30
N LEU A 38 9.71 -7.07 6.34
CA LEU A 38 8.48 -6.41 5.91
C LEU A 38 8.26 -5.12 6.73
N LYS A 39 8.31 -5.23 8.07
CA LYS A 39 8.10 -4.07 8.96
C LYS A 39 9.10 -2.95 8.68
N GLY A 40 10.39 -3.28 8.59
CA GLY A 40 11.43 -2.29 8.28
C GLY A 40 11.25 -1.62 6.92
N THR A 41 10.80 -2.39 5.92
CA THR A 41 10.50 -1.85 4.58
C THR A 41 9.33 -0.87 4.63
N LEU A 42 8.25 -1.22 5.35
CA LEU A 42 7.08 -0.36 5.52
C LEU A 42 7.38 0.90 6.34
N ASP A 43 8.19 0.78 7.39
CA ASP A 43 8.62 1.93 8.19
C ASP A 43 9.43 2.92 7.36
N ASN A 44 10.39 2.43 6.58
CA ASN A 44 11.19 3.27 5.68
C ASN A 44 10.32 3.91 4.59
N PHE A 45 9.38 3.15 4.00
CA PHE A 45 8.47 3.69 3.00
C PHE A 45 7.55 4.77 3.59
N ALA A 46 7.00 4.54 4.78
CA ALA A 46 6.19 5.54 5.47
C ALA A 46 7.00 6.82 5.72
N GLN A 47 8.23 6.71 6.23
CA GLN A 47 9.09 7.87 6.49
C GLN A 47 9.39 8.68 5.22
N ALA A 48 9.66 8.00 4.11
CA ALA A 48 9.87 8.65 2.82
C ALA A 48 8.63 9.40 2.30
N MET A 49 7.43 8.91 2.62
CA MET A 49 6.16 9.48 2.14
C MET A 49 5.61 10.58 3.05
N PHE A 50 5.67 10.39 4.37
CA PHE A 50 4.99 11.21 5.37
C PHE A 50 5.93 12.00 6.29
N GLY A 51 7.25 11.79 6.17
CA GLY A 51 8.26 12.45 6.99
C GLY A 51 8.77 11.60 8.16
N PRO A 52 9.83 12.05 8.84
CA PRO A 52 10.58 11.24 9.80
C PRO A 52 9.79 10.86 11.07
N ASP A 53 8.77 11.63 11.43
CA ASP A 53 8.00 11.44 12.67
C ASP A 53 6.83 10.45 12.52
N VAL A 54 6.59 9.93 11.31
CA VAL A 54 5.51 8.97 11.09
C VAL A 54 5.80 7.66 11.81
N THR A 55 4.77 7.10 12.44
CA THR A 55 4.86 5.79 13.10
C THR A 55 3.95 4.80 12.39
N THR A 56 4.40 3.57 12.18
CA THR A 56 3.55 2.52 11.63
C THR A 56 3.22 1.43 12.65
N ARG A 57 2.06 0.80 12.50
CA ARG A 57 1.69 -0.41 13.25
C ARG A 57 1.08 -1.45 12.32
N LEU A 58 1.28 -2.71 12.69
CA LEU A 58 0.69 -3.85 12.02
C LEU A 58 -0.44 -4.39 12.89
N ARG A 59 -1.62 -4.55 12.31
CA ARG A 59 -2.76 -5.21 12.94
C ARG A 59 -3.03 -6.53 12.22
N PRO A 60 -3.17 -7.66 12.93
CA PRO A 60 -3.55 -8.92 12.28
C PRO A 60 -4.82 -8.75 11.45
N SER A 61 -4.79 -9.27 10.22
CA SER A 61 -5.93 -9.29 9.30
C SER A 61 -5.89 -10.60 8.50
N PHE A 62 -6.74 -10.75 7.49
CA PHE A 62 -6.77 -11.94 6.63
C PHE A 62 -6.73 -11.55 5.16
N PHE A 63 -5.71 -12.05 4.45
CA PHE A 63 -5.65 -12.00 2.99
C PHE A 63 -5.30 -13.41 2.46
N PRO A 64 -6.01 -13.94 1.44
CA PRO A 64 -5.81 -15.31 0.98
C PRO A 64 -4.39 -15.65 0.50
N PHE A 65 -3.64 -14.64 0.04
CA PHE A 65 -2.31 -14.77 -0.54
C PHE A 65 -1.17 -14.51 0.44
N THR A 66 -1.46 -14.22 1.71
CA THR A 66 -0.44 -14.06 2.77
C THR A 66 -0.79 -14.82 4.05
N GLU A 67 0.22 -15.36 4.74
CA GLU A 67 0.10 -15.97 6.07
C GLU A 67 1.47 -15.93 6.79
N PRO A 68 1.62 -15.19 7.91
CA PRO A 68 0.64 -14.31 8.54
C PRO A 68 0.30 -13.07 7.70
N SER A 69 -0.94 -12.58 7.86
CA SER A 69 -1.52 -11.39 7.21
C SER A 69 -1.69 -10.22 8.19
N ALA A 70 -1.49 -8.99 7.72
CA ALA A 70 -1.67 -7.78 8.53
C ALA A 70 -2.11 -6.56 7.71
N GLU A 71 -2.89 -5.69 8.33
CA GLU A 71 -3.10 -4.31 7.87
C GLU A 71 -2.01 -3.39 8.42
N VAL A 72 -1.61 -2.41 7.60
CA VAL A 72 -0.67 -1.35 7.96
C VAL A 72 -1.45 -0.08 8.25
N ASP A 73 -1.31 0.43 9.46
CA ASP A 73 -1.75 1.79 9.77
C ASP A 73 -0.54 2.71 9.95
N ILE A 74 -0.71 3.98 9.60
CA ILE A 74 0.23 5.07 9.88
C ILE A 74 -0.38 6.05 10.89
N PHE A 75 0.44 6.56 11.81
CA PHE A 75 0.06 7.67 12.68
C PHE A 75 0.50 8.97 12.03
N PHE A 76 -0.47 9.74 11.53
CA PHE A 76 -0.24 10.97 10.79
C PHE A 76 -1.31 12.00 11.15
N ASN A 77 -0.92 13.26 11.31
CA ASN A 77 -1.81 14.36 11.73
C ASN A 77 -2.64 14.04 13.00
N GLY A 78 -2.02 13.39 13.99
CA GLY A 78 -2.65 13.13 15.30
C GLY A 78 -3.64 11.96 15.33
N ARG A 79 -3.74 11.15 14.27
CA ARG A 79 -4.63 9.98 14.23
C ARG A 79 -4.00 8.79 13.50
N TRP A 80 -4.52 7.60 13.79
CA TRP A 80 -4.21 6.39 13.03
C TRP A 80 -5.05 6.32 11.76
N ILE A 81 -4.40 6.00 10.64
CA ILE A 81 -5.02 5.90 9.32
C ILE A 81 -4.57 4.57 8.70
N GLU A 82 -5.53 3.75 8.26
CA GLU A 82 -5.24 2.55 7.48
C GLU A 82 -4.63 2.95 6.13
N TRP A 83 -3.48 2.37 5.81
CA TRP A 83 -2.71 2.70 4.61
C TRP A 83 -2.74 1.59 3.56
N GLY A 84 -2.81 0.32 3.99
CA GLY A 84 -2.88 -0.82 3.09
C GLY A 84 -2.75 -2.17 3.78
N GLY A 85 -2.63 -3.22 2.97
CA GLY A 85 -2.47 -4.60 3.42
C GLY A 85 -1.04 -5.10 3.20
N CYS A 86 -0.61 -6.06 4.02
CA CYS A 86 0.69 -6.71 3.89
C CYS A 86 0.70 -8.10 4.55
N GLY A 87 1.77 -8.85 4.32
CA GLY A 87 1.99 -10.11 5.02
C GLY A 87 3.12 -10.93 4.42
N MET A 88 3.38 -12.07 5.05
CA MET A 88 4.30 -13.07 4.50
C MET A 88 3.58 -13.83 3.39
N VAL A 89 4.21 -14.02 2.23
CA VAL A 89 3.58 -14.70 1.09
C VAL A 89 3.19 -16.12 1.49
N ASN A 90 1.94 -16.49 1.24
CA ASN A 90 1.43 -17.82 1.56
C ASN A 90 2.25 -18.88 0.80
N PRO A 91 2.75 -19.94 1.46
CA PRO A 91 3.52 -21.00 0.80
C PRO A 91 2.83 -21.58 -0.44
N LYS A 92 1.49 -21.68 -0.44
CA LYS A 92 0.73 -22.17 -1.60
C LYS A 92 0.94 -21.32 -2.86
N VAL A 93 1.11 -20.01 -2.71
CA VAL A 93 1.39 -19.09 -3.83
C VAL A 93 2.78 -19.39 -4.40
N LEU A 94 3.79 -19.51 -3.53
CA LEU A 94 5.16 -19.81 -3.93
C LEU A 94 5.29 -21.18 -4.60
N THR A 95 4.67 -22.22 -4.04
CA THR A 95 4.66 -23.57 -4.63
C THR A 95 4.01 -23.58 -6.01
N THR A 96 2.91 -22.82 -6.20
CA THR A 96 2.25 -22.69 -7.52
C THR A 96 3.16 -22.03 -8.56
N CYS A 97 4.09 -21.16 -8.12
CA CYS A 97 5.11 -20.55 -8.96
C CYS A 97 6.39 -21.40 -9.13
N GLY A 98 6.43 -22.63 -8.60
CA GLY A 98 7.60 -23.51 -8.69
C GLY A 98 8.75 -23.13 -7.77
N ILE A 99 8.48 -22.38 -6.69
CA ILE A 99 9.48 -21.93 -5.71
C ILE A 99 9.48 -22.89 -4.51
N ASP A 100 10.68 -23.34 -4.12
CA ASP A 100 10.90 -24.18 -2.94
C ASP A 100 10.74 -23.36 -1.64
N THR A 101 9.68 -23.66 -0.89
CA THR A 101 9.31 -22.94 0.34
C THR A 101 10.15 -23.33 1.56
N ASP A 102 10.92 -24.43 1.50
CA ASP A 102 11.87 -24.78 2.55
C ASP A 102 13.14 -23.91 2.46
N VAL A 103 13.41 -23.33 1.28
CA VAL A 103 14.58 -22.49 1.01
C VAL A 103 14.22 -21.00 0.96
N TYR A 104 13.10 -20.67 0.32
CA TYR A 104 12.68 -19.29 0.07
C TYR A 104 11.43 -18.92 0.85
N SER A 105 11.44 -17.70 1.37
CA SER A 105 10.26 -17.04 1.93
C SER A 105 10.12 -15.66 1.29
N GLY A 106 8.99 -15.01 1.53
CA GLY A 106 8.78 -13.68 1.00
C GLY A 106 7.74 -12.89 1.76
N PHE A 107 7.72 -11.59 1.55
CA PHE A 107 6.62 -10.73 1.99
C PHE A 107 6.05 -9.95 0.81
N ALA A 108 4.80 -9.55 0.95
CA ALA A 108 4.13 -8.65 0.04
C ALA A 108 3.43 -7.52 0.80
N PHE A 109 3.23 -6.40 0.13
CA PHE A 109 2.42 -5.28 0.60
C PHE A 109 1.72 -4.59 -0.56
N GLY A 110 0.62 -3.89 -0.30
CA GLY A 110 -0.11 -3.13 -1.30
C GLY A 110 -0.79 -1.90 -0.70
N MET A 111 -0.66 -0.75 -1.37
CA MET A 111 -1.30 0.51 -0.97
C MET A 111 -2.00 1.19 -2.14
N GLY A 112 -3.10 1.88 -1.84
CA GLY A 112 -3.79 2.75 -2.79
C GLY A 112 -3.08 4.11 -2.91
N LEU A 113 -2.79 4.55 -4.13
CA LEU A 113 -2.12 5.82 -4.38
C LEU A 113 -3.06 7.01 -4.12
N GLU A 114 -4.32 6.93 -4.52
CA GLU A 114 -5.32 7.97 -4.29
C GLU A 114 -5.53 8.19 -2.79
N ARG A 115 -5.68 7.09 -2.02
CA ARG A 115 -5.79 7.15 -0.56
C ARG A 115 -4.56 7.81 0.07
N THR A 116 -3.37 7.45 -0.41
CA THR A 116 -2.12 8.04 0.05
C THR A 116 -2.05 9.54 -0.25
N LEU A 117 -2.45 9.94 -1.47
CA LEU A 117 -2.50 11.34 -1.90
C LEU A 117 -3.48 12.15 -1.04
N MET A 118 -4.68 11.62 -0.83
CA MET A 118 -5.70 12.25 0.00
C MET A 118 -5.21 12.51 1.42
N VAL A 119 -4.60 11.51 2.06
CA VAL A 119 -4.09 11.62 3.42
C VAL A 119 -2.94 12.63 3.50
N ARG A 120 -2.00 12.59 2.55
CA ARG A 120 -0.81 13.44 2.56
C ARG A 120 -1.13 14.92 2.29
N HIS A 121 -2.07 15.19 1.37
CA HIS A 121 -2.41 16.55 0.94
C HIS A 121 -3.72 17.06 1.55
N ASN A 122 -4.32 16.31 2.47
CA ASN A 122 -5.60 16.64 3.10
C ASN A 122 -6.72 16.90 2.08
N ILE A 123 -6.75 16.11 1.00
CA ILE A 123 -7.83 16.14 0.01
C ILE A 123 -8.99 15.33 0.59
N THR A 124 -10.17 15.94 0.60
CA THR A 124 -11.36 15.36 1.23
C THR A 124 -12.29 14.65 0.25
N ASP A 125 -12.09 14.85 -1.06
CA ASP A 125 -12.97 14.35 -2.10
C ASP A 125 -12.19 13.68 -3.23
N MET A 126 -12.52 12.43 -3.54
CA MET A 126 -11.94 11.65 -4.63
C MET A 126 -12.22 12.28 -6.01
N HIS A 127 -13.35 13.00 -6.16
CA HIS A 127 -13.72 13.65 -7.42
C HIS A 127 -12.63 14.63 -7.89
N ASP A 128 -12.01 15.35 -6.95
CA ASP A 128 -10.90 16.27 -7.25
C ASP A 128 -9.74 15.59 -7.98
N ILE A 129 -9.51 14.30 -7.70
CA ILE A 129 -8.41 13.51 -8.26
C ILE A 129 -8.78 12.94 -9.63
N VAL A 130 -10.03 12.51 -9.84
CA VAL A 130 -10.41 11.69 -11.00
C VAL A 130 -11.14 12.43 -12.12
N GLU A 131 -11.75 13.59 -11.85
CA GLU A 131 -12.58 14.32 -12.84
C GLU A 131 -11.77 15.17 -13.83
N GLY A 132 -10.48 15.39 -13.58
CA GLY A 132 -9.59 16.10 -14.49
C GLY A 132 -9.70 17.64 -14.44
N ASP A 133 -10.10 18.21 -13.30
CA ASP A 133 -10.12 19.65 -13.12
C ASP A 133 -8.69 20.24 -13.09
N LEU A 134 -8.40 21.13 -14.05
CA LEU A 134 -7.11 21.82 -14.13
C LEU A 134 -6.76 22.63 -12.87
N ARG A 135 -7.77 23.10 -12.11
CA ARG A 135 -7.55 23.83 -10.85
C ARG A 135 -6.91 22.95 -9.78
N PHE A 136 -7.25 21.67 -9.75
CA PHE A 136 -6.64 20.70 -8.85
C PHE A 136 -5.18 20.46 -9.26
N THR A 137 -4.94 20.04 -10.50
CA THR A 137 -3.60 19.68 -10.99
C THR A 137 -2.60 20.83 -10.91
N ARG A 138 -3.05 22.09 -11.13
CA ARG A 138 -2.20 23.28 -11.03
C ARG A 138 -1.57 23.48 -9.65
N GLN A 139 -2.19 22.99 -8.57
CA GLN A 139 -1.64 23.11 -7.21
C GLN A 139 -0.36 22.28 -7.02
N PHE A 140 -0.12 21.27 -7.88
CA PHE A 140 1.04 20.39 -7.82
C PHE A 140 2.21 20.84 -8.71
N GLY A 141 2.04 21.92 -9.49
CA GLY A 141 3.07 22.43 -10.38
C GLY A 141 3.36 21.51 -11.59
N VAL A 142 4.53 21.68 -12.20
CA VAL A 142 4.93 20.99 -13.44
C VAL A 142 5.63 19.65 -13.21
N GLY A 143 5.92 19.29 -11.95
CA GLY A 143 6.56 18.01 -11.60
C GLY A 143 8.01 17.86 -12.08
N LEU A 144 8.77 18.96 -12.14
CA LEU A 144 10.20 18.99 -12.51
C LEU A 144 11.09 19.01 -11.26
#